data_AF-A0A1H5G4H9-F1
#
_entry.id   AF-A0A1H5G4H9-F1
#
_cell.length_a   1.000
_cell.length_b   1.000
_cell.length_c   1.000
_cell.angle_alpha   90.00
_cell.angle_beta   90.00
_cell.angle_gamma   90.00
#
_symmetry.space_group_name_H-M   'P 1'
#
loop_
_entity.id
_entity.type
_entity.pdbx_description
1 polymer ?
#
loop_
_entity_poly.entity_id
_entity_poly.type
_entity_poly.pdbx_seq_one_letter_code
_entity_poly.pdbx_strand_id
1 'polypeptide(L)'
;MAHDPSMSGAGEPESGPPRSRGTARAVAGYGLLVLLPMALALLMLRHGVGHPALETAGAPKPAEPADLAGHVLVAGAVVVAAAGLLGLAARAAGQSPVVGEILAGLLLGPSVFGALAPGVSKEVFPATVTPVMNTLAQLGVVFFMFLVGLEMPLTMLRRLGGKVLSAGHAALAVPFLLGMFVALRLRGDYQPDGVRTAPFLLFVALSVSVTAFPVLARILSDRELIGTRLGAMGLAMAGVGDVTAWCALGVVVAEVRNDSPLGVLVAVAEVVTFTAVLWFVVRPALAHVLRVLESRRGGVLPIGMLITFFVLICAVTTNVLGVHAIFGAFLAGVVMPRSSRTVRDFAHRTEGLALWLLLPFFFAAVGLQTRLQSVFSLSALGVLALVLLVAVAGKIGGTFAAARLAGEGNREALGLGVMMNCRGLTELVVLNVGLSLGVIDSRLFAVLVVMTLVTTVATDPLLRLLRLDRLSATPGGGLSPAEVPAQAQETAAARQP
;
A
#
# COMPACT_ATOMS: atom_id res chain seq x y z
N MET A 1 -23.38 -5.24 72.42
CA MET A 1 -24.81 -5.40 72.72
C MET A 1 -25.52 -4.26 72.00
N ALA A 2 -26.46 -4.46 71.07
CA ALA A 2 -27.34 -5.58 70.82
C ALA A 2 -27.61 -5.77 69.32
N HIS A 3 -27.97 -7.01 68.99
CA HIS A 3 -28.45 -7.55 67.73
C HIS A 3 -29.71 -6.87 67.20
N ASP A 4 -29.86 -6.86 65.87
CA ASP A 4 -31.16 -7.16 65.23
C ASP A 4 -30.93 -7.94 63.91
N PRO A 5 -31.42 -9.18 63.78
CA PRO A 5 -31.39 -9.97 62.55
C PRO A 5 -32.81 -10.22 62.01
N SER A 6 -33.13 -9.78 60.79
CA SER A 6 -34.04 -10.52 59.90
C SER A 6 -34.12 -9.89 58.52
N MET A 7 -33.88 -10.71 57.49
CA MET A 7 -34.75 -10.92 56.32
C MET A 7 -33.92 -11.46 55.15
N SER A 8 -33.75 -12.78 55.12
CA SER A 8 -34.27 -13.67 54.06
C SER A 8 -34.39 -13.06 52.65
N GLY A 9 -33.58 -13.57 51.71
CA GLY A 9 -33.88 -13.45 50.27
C GLY A 9 -32.68 -13.55 49.33
N ALA A 10 -31.81 -14.55 49.49
CA ALA A 10 -30.81 -14.88 48.47
C ALA A 10 -31.52 -15.55 47.28
N GLY A 11 -31.99 -14.75 46.33
CA GLY A 11 -32.34 -15.22 45.00
C GLY A 11 -31.06 -15.37 44.18
N GLU A 12 -30.65 -16.61 43.93
CA GLU A 12 -29.66 -16.93 42.90
C GLU A 12 -30.16 -16.41 41.54
N PRO A 13 -29.32 -15.78 40.71
CA PRO A 13 -29.71 -15.50 39.33
C PRO A 13 -29.77 -16.83 38.58
N GLU A 14 -30.99 -17.25 38.22
CA GLU A 14 -31.25 -18.37 37.32
C GLU A 14 -30.30 -18.32 36.12
N SER A 15 -29.45 -19.34 36.00
CA SER A 15 -28.70 -19.64 34.79
C SER A 15 -29.66 -20.11 33.70
N GLY A 16 -30.29 -19.16 32.99
CA GLY A 16 -31.08 -19.45 31.81
C GLY A 16 -30.25 -20.18 30.73
N PRO A 17 -30.88 -21.06 29.92
CA PRO A 17 -30.15 -21.87 28.93
C PRO A 17 -29.44 -20.98 27.90
N PRO A 18 -28.28 -21.40 27.36
CA PRO A 18 -27.53 -20.58 26.44
C PRO A 18 -28.37 -20.30 25.18
N ARG A 19 -28.41 -19.02 24.76
CA ARG A 19 -29.07 -18.53 23.54
C ARG A 19 -28.58 -19.29 22.29
N SER A 20 -29.16 -20.46 21.99
CA SER A 20 -28.73 -21.40 20.94
C SER A 20 -29.13 -20.96 19.53
N ARG A 21 -30.30 -20.31 19.38
CA ARG A 21 -30.80 -19.79 18.09
C ARG A 21 -29.91 -18.70 17.47
N GLY A 22 -29.25 -17.89 18.32
CA GLY A 22 -28.28 -16.89 17.84
C GLY A 22 -26.97 -17.53 17.37
N THR A 23 -26.56 -18.67 17.94
CA THR A 23 -25.32 -19.38 17.59
C THR A 23 -25.44 -20.04 16.23
N ALA A 24 -26.55 -20.74 15.98
CA ALA A 24 -26.81 -21.38 14.68
C ALA A 24 -26.85 -20.35 13.54
N ARG A 25 -27.47 -19.19 13.76
CA ARG A 25 -27.52 -18.10 12.76
C ARG A 25 -26.15 -17.46 12.50
N ALA A 26 -25.32 -17.30 13.54
CA ALA A 26 -23.98 -16.74 13.40
C ALA A 26 -23.02 -17.72 12.68
N VAL A 27 -23.09 -19.01 13.02
CA VAL A 27 -22.31 -20.06 12.37
C VAL A 27 -22.77 -20.24 10.91
N ALA A 28 -24.07 -20.21 10.64
CA ALA A 28 -24.59 -20.23 9.28
C ALA A 28 -24.19 -18.97 8.49
N GLY A 29 -24.23 -17.78 9.13
CA GLY A 29 -23.79 -16.53 8.51
C GLY A 29 -22.29 -16.50 8.20
N TYR A 30 -21.46 -16.99 9.13
CA TYR A 30 -20.02 -17.17 8.91
C TYR A 30 -19.75 -18.20 7.81
N GLY A 31 -20.43 -19.35 7.87
CA GLY A 31 -20.34 -20.40 6.85
C GLY A 31 -20.70 -19.89 5.46
N LEU A 32 -21.77 -19.10 5.34
CA LEU A 32 -22.15 -18.47 4.08
C LEU A 32 -21.09 -17.46 3.62
N LEU A 33 -20.61 -16.59 4.53
CA LEU A 33 -19.61 -15.56 4.22
C LEU A 33 -18.25 -16.15 3.80
N VAL A 34 -17.93 -17.38 4.21
CA VAL A 34 -16.68 -18.06 3.83
C VAL A 34 -16.88 -19.00 2.65
N LEU A 35 -17.87 -19.90 2.71
CA LEU A 35 -18.05 -20.94 1.71
C LEU A 35 -18.52 -20.38 0.36
N LEU A 36 -19.39 -19.36 0.36
CA LEU A 36 -19.89 -18.79 -0.90
C LEU A 36 -18.79 -18.06 -1.69
N PRO A 37 -18.01 -17.12 -1.09
CA PRO A 37 -16.93 -16.47 -1.85
C PRO A 37 -15.79 -17.44 -2.20
N MET A 38 -15.53 -18.46 -1.37
CA MET A 38 -14.57 -19.51 -1.71
C MET A 38 -15.02 -20.33 -2.93
N ALA A 39 -16.29 -20.78 -2.96
CA ALA A 39 -16.84 -21.50 -4.10
C ALA A 39 -16.83 -20.64 -5.38
N LEU A 40 -17.17 -19.35 -5.26
CA LEU A 40 -17.11 -18.40 -6.37
C LEU A 40 -15.67 -18.20 -6.87
N ALA A 41 -14.70 -18.02 -5.97
CA ALA A 41 -13.30 -17.88 -6.34
C ALA A 41 -12.76 -19.14 -7.04
N LEU A 42 -13.13 -20.33 -6.58
CA LEU A 42 -12.78 -21.59 -7.24
C LEU A 42 -13.44 -21.73 -8.61
N LEU A 43 -14.71 -21.33 -8.75
CA LEU A 43 -15.42 -21.31 -10.03
C LEU A 43 -14.75 -20.34 -11.01
N MET A 44 -14.40 -19.15 -10.53
CA MET A 44 -13.70 -18.11 -11.27
C MET A 44 -12.31 -18.57 -11.73
N LEU A 45 -11.54 -19.23 -10.88
CA LEU A 45 -10.24 -19.80 -11.27
C LEU A 45 -10.39 -20.94 -12.29
N ARG A 46 -11.47 -21.73 -12.22
CA ARG A 46 -11.75 -22.80 -13.18
C ARG A 46 -12.21 -22.30 -14.55
N HIS A 47 -12.90 -21.17 -14.61
CA HIS A 47 -13.43 -20.60 -15.86
C HIS A 47 -12.59 -19.44 -16.42
N GLY A 48 -11.72 -18.83 -15.60
CA GLY A 48 -11.01 -17.58 -15.90
C GLY A 48 -9.49 -17.71 -16.06
N VAL A 49 -8.94 -18.91 -16.24
CA VAL A 49 -7.49 -19.09 -16.46
C VAL A 49 -7.24 -19.83 -17.77
N GLY A 50 -7.31 -19.07 -18.86
CA GLY A 50 -6.60 -19.36 -20.10
C GLY A 50 -5.48 -18.33 -20.28
N HIS A 51 -4.43 -18.42 -19.47
CA HIS A 51 -3.15 -17.80 -19.81
C HIS A 51 -2.20 -18.93 -20.19
N PRO A 52 -1.56 -18.90 -21.38
CA PRO A 52 -0.51 -19.86 -21.67
C PRO A 52 0.56 -19.70 -20.60
N ALA A 53 0.85 -20.78 -19.88
CA ALA A 53 2.14 -20.89 -19.23
C ALA A 53 3.17 -20.72 -20.35
N LEU A 54 3.98 -19.66 -20.28
CA LEU A 54 5.22 -19.64 -21.04
C LEU A 54 6.06 -20.75 -20.43
N GLU A 55 6.04 -21.92 -21.09
CA GLU A 55 7.02 -22.97 -20.85
C GLU A 55 8.39 -22.37 -21.12
N THR A 56 9.07 -21.98 -20.05
CA THR A 56 10.50 -21.70 -20.10
C THR A 56 11.19 -23.04 -20.29
N ALA A 57 11.55 -23.34 -21.55
CA ALA A 57 12.45 -24.43 -21.87
C ALA A 57 13.75 -24.25 -21.07
N GLY A 58 14.03 -25.21 -20.18
CA GLY A 58 15.24 -25.22 -19.34
C GLY A 58 15.01 -25.07 -17.84
N ALA A 59 13.91 -25.61 -17.28
CA ALA A 59 13.74 -25.68 -15.83
C ALA A 59 14.88 -26.51 -15.19
N PRO A 60 15.70 -25.95 -14.27
CA PRO A 60 16.68 -26.73 -13.55
C PRO A 60 15.98 -27.76 -12.65
N LYS A 61 16.63 -28.92 -12.47
CA LYS A 61 16.18 -30.03 -11.63
C LYS A 61 15.71 -29.50 -10.25
N PRO A 62 14.55 -29.93 -9.73
CA PRO A 62 14.07 -29.43 -8.44
C PRO A 62 15.12 -29.69 -7.36
N ALA A 63 15.58 -28.62 -6.70
CA ALA A 63 16.38 -28.76 -5.49
C ALA A 63 15.58 -29.58 -4.47
N GLU A 64 16.24 -30.47 -3.72
CA GLU A 64 15.56 -31.22 -2.67
C GLU A 64 14.85 -30.26 -1.69
N PRO A 65 13.61 -30.54 -1.27
CA PRO A 65 12.77 -29.61 -0.52
C PRO A 65 13.35 -29.15 0.83
N ALA A 66 14.35 -29.88 1.38
CA ALA A 66 15.05 -29.48 2.60
C ALA A 66 16.02 -28.29 2.39
N ASP A 67 16.57 -28.11 1.18
CA ASP A 67 17.57 -27.08 0.90
C ASP A 67 16.94 -25.71 0.56
N LEU A 68 15.79 -25.72 -0.13
CA LEU A 68 15.09 -24.49 -0.52
C LEU A 68 14.60 -23.68 0.71
N ALA A 69 14.02 -24.36 1.70
CA ALA A 69 13.53 -23.69 2.91
C ALA A 69 14.67 -23.03 3.69
N GLY A 70 15.82 -23.70 3.80
CA GLY A 70 17.03 -23.15 4.42
C GLY A 70 17.52 -21.89 3.71
N HIS A 71 17.61 -21.93 2.38
CA HIS A 71 18.01 -20.77 1.59
C HIS A 71 17.01 -19.60 1.70
N VAL A 72 15.69 -19.86 1.72
CA VAL A 72 14.68 -18.81 1.93
C VAL A 72 14.85 -18.14 3.31
N LEU A 73 15.13 -18.92 4.35
CA LEU A 73 15.37 -18.39 5.71
C LEU A 73 16.65 -17.55 5.77
N VAL A 74 17.74 -18.00 5.13
CA VAL A 74 18.99 -17.24 5.02
C VAL A 74 18.76 -15.93 4.26
N ALA A 75 18.12 -16.00 3.08
CA ALA A 75 17.77 -14.82 2.31
C ALA A 75 16.90 -13.84 3.11
N GLY A 76 15.88 -14.36 3.81
CA GLY A 76 15.02 -13.57 4.70
C GLY A 76 15.79 -12.91 5.83
N ALA A 77 16.68 -13.63 6.50
CA ALA A 77 17.53 -13.09 7.56
C ALA A 77 18.43 -11.97 7.04
N VAL A 78 19.06 -12.15 5.87
CA VAL A 78 19.89 -11.11 5.22
C VAL A 78 19.06 -9.89 4.86
N VAL A 79 17.89 -10.08 4.26
CA VAL A 79 16.98 -9.00 3.86
C VAL A 79 16.51 -8.19 5.07
N VAL A 80 16.03 -8.85 6.12
CA VAL A 80 15.55 -8.18 7.34
C VAL A 80 16.70 -7.48 8.07
N ALA A 81 17.86 -8.12 8.18
CA ALA A 81 19.04 -7.51 8.80
C ALA A 81 19.50 -6.26 8.03
N ALA A 82 19.59 -6.34 6.70
CA ALA A 82 19.97 -5.20 5.87
C ALA A 82 18.96 -4.05 5.98
N ALA A 83 17.65 -4.36 5.92
CA ALA A 83 16.59 -3.38 6.08
C ALA A 83 16.63 -2.69 7.45
N GLY A 84 16.84 -3.46 8.53
CA GLY A 84 16.98 -2.93 9.89
C GLY A 84 18.22 -2.04 10.05
N LEU A 85 19.39 -2.51 9.62
CA LEU A 85 20.65 -1.77 9.73
C LEU A 85 20.62 -0.47 8.92
N LEU A 86 20.11 -0.51 7.69
CA LEU A 86 20.00 0.68 6.86
C LEU A 86 18.87 1.61 7.31
N GLY A 87 17.79 1.08 7.91
CA GLY A 87 16.77 1.88 8.59
C GLY A 87 17.33 2.65 9.78
N LEU A 88 18.19 2.01 10.59
CA LEU A 88 18.91 2.66 11.69
C LEU A 88 19.89 3.72 11.17
N ALA A 89 20.64 3.42 10.10
CA ALA A 89 21.55 4.37 9.46
C ALA A 89 20.79 5.57 8.87
N ALA A 90 19.65 5.34 8.23
CA ALA A 90 18.77 6.39 7.72
C ALA A 90 18.29 7.29 8.87
N ARG A 91 17.84 6.70 9.98
CA ARG A 91 17.45 7.44 11.18
C ARG A 91 18.59 8.28 11.75
N ALA A 92 19.80 7.72 11.83
CA ALA A 92 20.99 8.45 12.27
C ALA A 92 21.35 9.63 11.35
N ALA A 93 21.09 9.49 10.04
CA ALA A 93 21.23 10.56 9.05
C ALA A 93 20.04 11.56 9.04
N GLY A 94 19.09 11.40 9.95
CA GLY A 94 17.90 12.26 10.05
C GLY A 94 16.78 11.93 9.05
N GLN A 95 16.87 10.80 8.34
CA GLN A 95 15.84 10.31 7.42
C GLN A 95 14.85 9.38 8.15
N SER A 96 13.66 9.18 7.58
CA SER A 96 12.73 8.16 8.10
C SER A 96 13.28 6.76 7.80
N PRO A 97 13.12 5.77 8.70
CA PRO A 97 13.67 4.41 8.53
C PRO A 97 13.27 3.73 7.21
N VAL A 98 12.07 4.03 6.68
CA VAL A 98 11.56 3.49 5.41
C VAL A 98 12.47 3.77 4.21
N VAL A 99 13.21 4.89 4.23
CA VAL A 99 14.20 5.21 3.20
C VAL A 99 15.33 4.19 3.21
N GLY A 100 15.80 3.82 4.42
CA GLY A 100 16.82 2.79 4.61
C GLY A 100 16.34 1.40 4.18
N GLU A 101 15.08 1.06 4.46
CA GLU A 101 14.44 -0.19 4.03
C GLU A 101 14.40 -0.33 2.49
N ILE A 102 14.03 0.74 1.78
CA ILE A 102 14.04 0.78 0.30
C ILE A 102 15.46 0.66 -0.24
N LEU A 103 16.41 1.42 0.33
CA LEU A 103 17.82 1.37 -0.05
C LEU A 103 18.40 -0.03 0.16
N ALA A 104 18.04 -0.72 1.24
CA ALA A 104 18.49 -2.08 1.51
C ALA A 104 18.12 -3.03 0.37
N GLY A 105 16.88 -2.93 -0.12
CA GLY A 105 16.44 -3.69 -1.29
C GLY A 105 17.33 -3.45 -2.50
N LEU A 106 17.54 -2.18 -2.89
CA LEU A 106 18.39 -1.81 -4.04
C LEU A 106 19.84 -2.28 -3.88
N LEU A 107 20.41 -2.17 -2.67
CA LEU A 107 21.79 -2.56 -2.38
C LEU A 107 21.97 -4.09 -2.41
N LEU A 108 20.96 -4.85 -1.98
CA LEU A 108 20.94 -6.32 -2.11
C LEU A 108 20.74 -6.80 -3.56
N GLY A 109 20.35 -5.90 -4.45
CA GLY A 109 20.17 -6.19 -5.87
C GLY A 109 21.46 -6.56 -6.61
N PRO A 110 21.36 -7.02 -7.87
CA PRO A 110 22.50 -7.38 -8.70
C PRO A 110 23.41 -6.18 -8.99
N SER A 111 22.88 -4.97 -8.82
CA SER A 111 23.56 -3.73 -9.13
C SER A 111 24.69 -3.37 -8.17
N VAL A 112 24.60 -3.83 -6.92
CA VAL A 112 25.59 -3.53 -5.87
C VAL A 112 26.08 -4.82 -5.23
N PHE A 113 25.26 -5.53 -4.46
CA PHE A 113 25.69 -6.78 -3.83
C PHE A 113 26.10 -7.84 -4.84
N GLY A 114 25.30 -8.05 -5.88
CA GLY A 114 25.64 -8.99 -6.96
C GLY A 114 26.87 -8.59 -7.78
N ALA A 115 27.26 -7.32 -7.79
CA ALA A 115 28.47 -6.83 -8.46
C ALA A 115 29.71 -6.91 -7.57
N LEU A 116 29.58 -6.58 -6.28
CA LEU A 116 30.67 -6.58 -5.29
C LEU A 116 31.06 -8.00 -4.85
N ALA A 117 30.07 -8.87 -4.67
CA ALA A 117 30.27 -10.23 -4.18
C ALA A 117 29.37 -11.24 -4.96
N PRO A 118 29.63 -11.47 -6.26
CA PRO A 118 28.77 -12.28 -7.12
C PRO A 118 28.60 -13.73 -6.65
N GLY A 119 29.63 -14.32 -6.03
CA GLY A 119 29.56 -15.68 -5.46
C GLY A 119 28.58 -15.73 -4.29
N VAL A 120 28.82 -14.91 -3.26
CA VAL A 120 27.96 -14.82 -2.07
C VAL A 120 26.53 -14.42 -2.43
N SER A 121 26.36 -13.49 -3.38
CA SER A 121 25.03 -13.09 -3.84
C SER A 121 24.25 -14.25 -4.48
N LYS A 122 24.91 -15.15 -5.21
CA LYS A 122 24.25 -16.32 -5.80
C LYS A 122 23.97 -17.41 -4.78
N GLU A 123 24.77 -17.50 -3.72
CA GLU A 123 24.53 -18.40 -2.59
C GLU A 123 23.36 -17.92 -1.71
N VAL A 124 23.28 -16.61 -1.44
CA VAL A 124 22.19 -16.03 -0.63
C VAL A 124 20.89 -15.94 -1.42
N PHE A 125 20.96 -15.56 -2.70
CA PHE A 125 19.80 -15.40 -3.58
C PHE A 125 19.89 -16.30 -4.82
N PRO A 126 19.86 -17.63 -4.65
CA PRO A 126 19.83 -18.53 -5.80
C PRO A 126 18.53 -18.33 -6.58
N ALA A 127 18.57 -18.65 -7.88
CA ALA A 127 17.43 -18.45 -8.78
C ALA A 127 16.17 -19.21 -8.32
N THR A 128 16.32 -20.30 -7.56
CA THR A 128 15.24 -21.11 -6.98
C THR A 128 14.49 -20.40 -5.84
N VAL A 129 15.13 -19.47 -5.12
CA VAL A 129 14.54 -18.73 -3.99
C VAL A 129 13.74 -17.52 -4.45
N THR A 130 14.13 -16.91 -5.57
CA THR A 130 13.53 -15.66 -6.07
C THR A 130 12.00 -15.75 -6.25
N PRO A 131 11.42 -16.81 -6.85
CA PRO A 131 9.97 -16.97 -6.96
C PRO A 131 9.25 -17.02 -5.60
N VAL A 132 9.86 -17.68 -4.61
CA VAL A 132 9.29 -17.79 -3.25
C VAL A 132 9.33 -16.42 -2.56
N MET A 133 10.44 -15.70 -2.67
CA MET A 133 10.55 -14.32 -2.16
C MET A 133 9.54 -13.39 -2.83
N ASN A 134 9.36 -13.48 -4.14
CA ASN A 134 8.37 -12.68 -4.87
C ASN A 134 6.94 -12.99 -4.39
N THR A 135 6.65 -14.25 -4.07
CA THR A 135 5.35 -14.65 -3.53
C THR A 135 5.14 -14.07 -2.12
N LEU A 136 6.16 -14.16 -1.25
CA LEU A 136 6.12 -13.56 0.09
C LEU A 136 5.97 -12.03 0.02
N ALA A 137 6.70 -11.39 -0.90
CA ALA A 137 6.60 -9.97 -1.18
C ALA A 137 5.18 -9.58 -1.60
N GLN A 138 4.58 -10.29 -2.56
CA GLN A 138 3.21 -10.03 -2.99
C GLN A 138 2.20 -10.19 -1.86
N LEU A 139 2.36 -11.21 -1.02
CA LEU A 139 1.52 -11.39 0.17
C LEU A 139 1.69 -10.21 1.15
N GLY A 140 2.91 -9.74 1.34
CA GLY A 140 3.23 -8.54 2.09
C GLY A 140 2.51 -7.31 1.58
N VAL A 141 2.58 -7.07 0.27
CA VAL A 141 1.90 -5.93 -0.35
C VAL A 141 0.38 -6.05 -0.25
N VAL A 142 -0.20 -7.25 -0.38
CA VAL A 142 -1.63 -7.50 -0.18
C VAL A 142 -2.06 -7.09 1.22
N PHE A 143 -1.41 -7.59 2.27
CA PHE A 143 -1.77 -7.21 3.64
C PHE A 143 -1.47 -5.74 3.95
N PHE A 144 -0.36 -5.22 3.44
CA PHE A 144 -0.05 -3.81 3.55
C PHE A 144 -1.16 -2.95 2.92
N MET A 145 -1.65 -3.31 1.73
CA MET A 145 -2.70 -2.58 1.03
C MET A 145 -4.06 -2.71 1.70
N PHE A 146 -4.34 -3.85 2.34
CA PHE A 146 -5.45 -3.96 3.27
C PHE A 146 -5.36 -2.96 4.43
N LEU A 147 -4.19 -2.85 5.09
CA LEU A 147 -3.98 -1.89 6.17
C LEU A 147 -4.15 -0.45 5.68
N VAL A 148 -3.60 -0.12 4.52
CA VAL A 148 -3.79 1.20 3.89
C VAL A 148 -5.27 1.50 3.65
N GLY A 149 -6.03 0.56 3.08
CA GLY A 149 -7.47 0.72 2.90
C GLY A 149 -8.23 0.87 4.23
N LEU A 150 -7.80 0.15 5.27
CA LEU A 150 -8.38 0.25 6.60
C LEU A 150 -8.10 1.61 7.26
N GLU A 151 -6.91 2.19 7.05
CA GLU A 151 -6.51 3.49 7.58
C GLU A 151 -7.08 4.68 6.79
N MET A 152 -7.65 4.46 5.60
CA MET A 152 -8.21 5.53 4.77
C MET A 152 -9.19 6.41 5.56
N PRO A 153 -8.94 7.73 5.66
CA PRO A 153 -9.66 8.62 6.57
C PRO A 153 -11.00 9.09 5.97
N LEU A 154 -11.92 8.15 5.70
CA LEU A 154 -13.20 8.43 5.00
C LEU A 154 -14.06 9.48 5.72
N THR A 155 -14.04 9.50 7.06
CA THR A 155 -14.76 10.48 7.88
C THR A 155 -14.14 11.87 7.74
N MET A 156 -12.81 11.95 7.75
CA MET A 156 -12.08 13.20 7.53
C MET A 156 -12.35 13.72 6.13
N LEU A 157 -12.33 12.86 5.11
CA LEU A 157 -12.61 13.21 3.72
C LEU A 157 -14.02 13.80 3.54
N ARG A 158 -15.01 13.28 4.28
CA ARG A 158 -16.37 13.83 4.30
C ARG A 158 -16.46 15.20 5.00
N ARG A 159 -15.59 15.46 5.98
CA ARG A 159 -15.58 16.70 6.79
C ARG A 159 -14.77 17.83 6.18
N LEU A 160 -13.67 17.53 5.50
CA LEU A 160 -12.71 18.50 4.96
C LEU A 160 -13.24 19.36 3.80
N GLY A 161 -14.48 19.13 3.37
CA GLY A 161 -15.15 19.92 2.35
C GLY A 161 -14.57 19.74 0.94
N GLY A 162 -15.26 20.28 -0.06
CA GLY A 162 -14.86 20.16 -1.46
C GLY A 162 -13.49 20.77 -1.79
N LYS A 163 -12.98 21.68 -0.95
CA LYS A 163 -11.71 22.38 -1.17
C LYS A 163 -10.47 21.47 -1.02
N VAL A 164 -10.45 20.59 -0.02
CA VAL A 164 -9.32 19.65 0.14
C VAL A 164 -9.38 18.55 -0.92
N LEU A 165 -10.59 18.12 -1.28
CA LEU A 165 -10.79 17.16 -2.36
C LEU A 165 -10.33 17.73 -3.72
N SER A 166 -10.68 18.98 -4.04
CA SER A 166 -10.24 19.63 -5.28
C SER A 166 -8.74 19.88 -5.27
N ALA A 167 -8.16 20.32 -4.15
CA ALA A 167 -6.72 20.51 -4.03
C ALA A 167 -5.95 19.19 -4.17
N GLY A 168 -6.44 18.09 -3.58
CA GLY A 168 -5.85 16.76 -3.72
C GLY A 168 -5.88 16.25 -5.16
N HIS A 169 -7.00 16.41 -5.87
CA HIS A 169 -7.08 16.05 -7.29
C HIS A 169 -6.23 16.95 -8.18
N ALA A 170 -6.15 18.25 -7.90
CA ALA A 170 -5.28 19.17 -8.64
C ALA A 170 -3.80 18.81 -8.44
N ALA A 171 -3.40 18.38 -7.24
CA ALA A 171 -2.06 17.88 -6.92
C ALA A 171 -1.71 16.56 -7.63
N LEU A 172 -2.69 15.87 -8.21
CA LEU A 172 -2.51 14.70 -9.08
C LEU A 172 -2.56 15.09 -10.56
N ALA A 173 -3.52 15.92 -10.97
CA ALA A 173 -3.79 16.24 -12.37
C ALA A 173 -2.62 16.95 -13.06
N VAL A 174 -1.98 17.92 -12.38
CA VAL A 174 -0.85 18.67 -12.95
C VAL A 174 0.35 17.76 -13.27
N PRO A 175 0.92 16.99 -12.31
CA PRO A 175 2.00 16.06 -12.63
C PRO A 175 1.57 14.96 -13.60
N PHE A 176 0.28 14.60 -13.66
CA PHE A 176 -0.22 13.61 -14.60
C PHE A 176 -0.16 14.10 -16.04
N LEU A 177 -0.63 15.32 -16.29
CA LEU A 177 -0.54 15.93 -17.62
C LEU A 177 0.91 16.15 -18.05
N LEU A 178 1.78 16.56 -17.13
CA LEU A 178 3.21 16.70 -17.43
C LEU A 178 3.89 15.33 -17.64
N GLY A 179 3.50 14.32 -16.87
CA GLY A 179 3.97 12.95 -17.03
C GLY A 179 3.52 12.34 -18.37
N MET A 180 2.31 12.65 -18.83
CA MET A 180 1.82 12.31 -20.17
C MET A 180 2.68 12.95 -21.26
N PHE A 181 3.06 14.22 -21.09
CA PHE A 181 3.99 14.89 -22.00
C PHE A 181 5.37 14.22 -22.00
N VAL A 182 5.92 13.88 -20.83
CA VAL A 182 7.18 13.12 -20.73
C VAL A 182 7.06 11.78 -21.43
N ALA A 183 5.97 11.04 -21.19
CA ALA A 183 5.73 9.76 -21.83
C ALA A 183 5.69 9.86 -23.36
N LEU A 184 5.03 10.89 -23.91
CA LEU A 184 5.05 11.15 -25.36
C LEU A 184 6.46 11.37 -25.90
N ARG A 185 7.34 12.01 -25.12
CA ARG A 185 8.74 12.23 -25.50
C ARG A 185 9.59 10.96 -25.39
N LEU A 186 9.30 10.10 -24.42
CA LEU A 186 10.04 8.86 -24.17
C LEU A 186 9.58 7.67 -25.01
N ARG A 187 8.39 7.75 -25.62
CA ARG A 187 7.76 6.63 -26.32
C ARG A 187 8.65 5.99 -27.39
N GLY A 188 9.46 6.80 -28.10
CA GLY A 188 10.32 6.28 -29.17
C GLY A 188 11.40 5.32 -28.69
N ASP A 189 11.89 5.51 -27.47
CA ASP A 189 13.06 4.78 -26.94
C ASP A 189 12.69 3.77 -25.83
N TYR A 190 11.56 3.98 -25.16
CA TYR A 190 11.17 3.26 -23.94
C TYR A 190 9.80 2.57 -23.99
N GLN A 191 8.97 2.82 -25.01
CA GLN A 191 7.74 2.05 -25.20
C GLN A 191 8.11 0.64 -25.67
N PRO A 192 7.77 -0.42 -24.93
CA PRO A 192 8.10 -1.78 -25.37
C PRO A 192 7.32 -2.15 -26.64
N ASP A 193 7.93 -3.00 -27.47
CA ASP A 193 7.31 -3.47 -28.70
C ASP A 193 5.99 -4.20 -28.42
N GLY A 194 4.96 -3.92 -29.22
CA GLY A 194 3.63 -4.51 -29.05
C GLY A 194 2.75 -3.87 -27.97
N VAL A 195 3.29 -2.96 -27.14
CA VAL A 195 2.49 -2.20 -26.17
C VAL A 195 1.76 -1.05 -26.86
N ARG A 196 0.45 -0.92 -26.66
CA ARG A 196 -0.32 0.22 -27.17
C ARG A 196 0.15 1.53 -26.52
N THR A 197 0.08 2.61 -27.29
CA THR A 197 0.49 3.94 -26.83
C THR A 197 -0.30 4.41 -25.59
N ALA A 198 -1.62 4.21 -25.56
CA ALA A 198 -2.46 4.70 -24.46
C ALA A 198 -2.05 4.11 -23.08
N PRO A 199 -1.95 2.77 -22.90
CA PRO A 199 -1.42 2.18 -21.67
C PRO A 199 -0.06 2.72 -21.24
N PHE A 200 0.90 2.82 -22.17
CA PHE A 200 2.23 3.35 -21.87
C PHE A 200 2.17 4.79 -21.34
N LEU A 201 1.43 5.66 -22.04
CA LEU A 201 1.32 7.06 -21.65
C LEU A 201 0.60 7.24 -20.31
N LEU A 202 -0.52 6.55 -20.11
CA LEU A 202 -1.29 6.59 -18.86
C LEU A 202 -0.46 6.04 -17.70
N PHE A 203 0.30 4.97 -17.93
CA PHE A 203 1.14 4.35 -16.90
C PHE A 203 2.26 5.30 -16.45
N VAL A 204 3.03 5.86 -17.39
CA VAL A 204 4.13 6.79 -17.07
C VAL A 204 3.58 8.07 -16.41
N ALA A 205 2.46 8.60 -16.90
CA ALA A 205 1.76 9.73 -16.29
C ALA A 205 1.35 9.42 -14.84
N LEU A 206 0.78 8.23 -14.60
CA LEU A 206 0.40 7.76 -13.28
C LEU A 206 1.61 7.62 -12.37
N SER A 207 2.69 6.97 -12.80
CA SER A 207 3.92 6.82 -12.02
C SER A 207 4.51 8.18 -11.62
N VAL A 208 4.51 9.17 -12.50
CA VAL A 208 4.98 10.53 -12.19
C VAL A 208 4.02 11.30 -11.26
N SER A 209 2.82 10.78 -10.98
CA SER A 209 1.79 11.49 -10.24
C SER A 209 1.45 10.88 -8.89
N VAL A 210 1.86 9.65 -8.61
CA VAL A 210 1.55 8.99 -7.34
C VAL A 210 2.24 9.72 -6.18
N THR A 211 1.49 9.93 -5.10
CA THR A 211 2.03 10.29 -3.77
C THR A 211 1.85 9.05 -2.89
N ALA A 212 2.68 8.86 -1.87
CA ALA A 212 2.57 7.71 -0.96
C ALA A 212 2.02 8.14 0.40
N PHE A 213 0.70 8.00 0.60
CA PHE A 213 0.06 8.27 1.89
C PHE A 213 0.73 7.59 3.10
N PRO A 214 1.05 6.27 3.07
CA PRO A 214 1.59 5.60 4.26
C PRO A 214 2.99 6.08 4.63
N VAL A 215 3.82 6.34 3.61
CA VAL A 215 5.19 6.85 3.81
C VAL A 215 5.13 8.28 4.34
N LEU A 216 4.22 9.10 3.81
CA LEU A 216 3.99 10.44 4.34
C LEU A 216 3.50 10.40 5.80
N ALA A 217 2.59 9.49 6.16
CA ALA A 217 2.12 9.31 7.52
C ALA A 217 3.26 8.97 8.49
N ARG A 218 4.16 8.05 8.11
CA ARG A 218 5.38 7.73 8.88
C ARG A 218 6.29 8.94 9.02
N ILE A 219 6.60 9.66 7.94
CA ILE A 219 7.45 10.86 7.97
C ILE A 219 6.84 11.94 8.88
N LEU A 220 5.54 12.23 8.74
CA LEU A 220 4.89 13.26 9.57
C LEU A 220 4.77 12.84 11.04
N SER A 221 4.64 11.54 11.33
CA SER A 221 4.71 11.02 12.68
C SER A 221 6.10 11.18 13.28
N ASP A 222 7.14 10.76 12.54
CA ASP A 222 8.55 10.88 12.93
C ASP A 222 8.94 12.33 13.27
N ARG A 223 8.26 13.30 12.64
CA ARG A 223 8.44 14.74 12.81
C ARG A 223 7.41 15.43 13.70
N GLU A 224 6.51 14.69 14.34
CA GLU A 224 5.46 15.24 15.22
C GLU A 224 4.51 16.25 14.54
N LEU A 225 4.42 16.18 13.21
CA LEU A 225 3.57 17.06 12.40
C LEU A 225 2.16 16.50 12.22
N ILE A 226 1.92 15.23 12.55
CA ILE A 226 0.65 14.56 12.26
C ILE A 226 -0.57 15.17 12.97
N GLY A 227 -0.36 15.74 14.16
CA GLY A 227 -1.38 16.43 14.93
C GLY A 227 -1.61 17.89 14.51
N THR A 228 -0.87 18.41 13.53
CA THR A 228 -1.01 19.79 13.07
C THR A 228 -2.07 19.92 11.98
N ARG A 229 -2.66 21.12 11.80
CA ARG A 229 -3.58 21.41 10.67
C ARG A 229 -2.92 21.10 9.32
N LEU A 230 -1.64 21.44 9.17
CA LEU A 230 -0.88 21.26 7.95
C LEU A 230 -0.63 19.77 7.65
N GLY A 231 -0.22 19.00 8.66
CA GLY A 231 -0.03 17.55 8.53
C GLY A 231 -1.35 16.81 8.25
N ALA A 232 -2.43 17.21 8.94
CA ALA A 232 -3.77 16.69 8.70
C ALA A 232 -4.23 16.92 7.25
N MET A 233 -4.06 18.15 6.74
CA MET A 233 -4.41 18.50 5.36
C MET A 233 -3.53 17.74 4.35
N GLY A 234 -2.22 17.64 4.60
CA GLY A 234 -1.31 16.85 3.78
C GLY A 234 -1.72 15.38 3.70
N LEU A 235 -2.03 14.75 4.84
CA LEU A 235 -2.48 13.35 4.86
C LEU A 235 -3.80 13.13 4.15
N ALA A 236 -4.74 14.06 4.28
CA ALA A 236 -5.99 13.98 3.55
C ALA A 236 -5.77 14.08 2.03
N MET A 237 -4.93 15.01 1.57
CA MET A 237 -4.59 15.15 0.16
C MET A 237 -3.87 13.90 -0.37
N ALA A 238 -2.92 13.35 0.39
CA ALA A 238 -2.25 12.11 0.01
C ALA A 238 -3.22 10.92 -0.02
N GLY A 239 -4.13 10.80 0.94
CA GLY A 239 -5.14 9.73 0.94
C GLY A 239 -6.09 9.81 -0.26
N VAL A 240 -6.51 11.01 -0.66
CA VAL A 240 -7.25 11.23 -1.92
C VAL A 240 -6.40 10.79 -3.12
N GLY A 241 -5.14 11.22 -3.15
CA GLY A 241 -4.19 10.85 -4.20
C GLY A 241 -4.01 9.35 -4.34
N ASP A 242 -3.85 8.62 -3.23
CA ASP A 242 -3.73 7.16 -3.19
C ASP A 242 -4.97 6.49 -3.77
N VAL A 243 -6.18 6.85 -3.31
CA VAL A 243 -7.45 6.29 -3.83
C VAL A 243 -7.54 6.51 -5.33
N THR A 244 -7.30 7.74 -5.78
CA THR A 244 -7.39 8.10 -7.20
C THR A 244 -6.31 7.38 -8.02
N ALA A 245 -5.10 7.23 -7.49
CA ALA A 245 -4.01 6.50 -8.14
C ALA A 245 -4.34 5.01 -8.33
N TRP A 246 -4.97 4.37 -7.34
CA TRP A 246 -5.40 2.97 -7.46
C TRP A 246 -6.54 2.79 -8.46
N CYS A 247 -7.51 3.70 -8.47
CA CYS A 247 -8.55 3.72 -9.51
C CYS A 247 -7.95 3.91 -10.90
N ALA A 248 -7.01 4.86 -11.04
CA ALA A 248 -6.30 5.11 -12.30
C ALA A 248 -5.47 3.90 -12.72
N LEU A 249 -4.76 3.24 -11.80
CA LEU A 249 -4.04 2.00 -12.09
C LEU A 249 -4.99 0.93 -12.62
N GLY A 250 -6.16 0.76 -12.00
CA GLY A 250 -7.17 -0.19 -12.47
C GLY A 250 -7.59 0.07 -13.92
N VAL A 251 -7.78 1.34 -14.29
CA VAL A 251 -8.04 1.75 -15.69
C VAL A 251 -6.85 1.42 -16.59
N VAL A 252 -5.62 1.70 -16.16
CA VAL A 252 -4.42 1.34 -16.94
C VAL A 252 -4.35 -0.16 -17.17
N VAL A 253 -4.58 -0.99 -16.15
CA VAL A 253 -4.54 -2.45 -16.32
C VAL A 253 -5.67 -2.93 -17.22
N ALA A 254 -6.87 -2.37 -17.10
CA ALA A 254 -7.98 -2.67 -18.00
C ALA A 254 -7.62 -2.31 -19.46
N GLU A 255 -7.02 -1.14 -19.68
CA GLU A 255 -6.50 -0.68 -20.99
C GLU A 255 -5.36 -1.56 -21.52
N VAL A 256 -4.56 -2.20 -20.66
CA VAL A 256 -3.52 -3.15 -21.10
C VAL A 256 -4.15 -4.47 -21.56
N ARG A 257 -5.09 -5.00 -20.78
CA ARG A 257 -5.63 -6.36 -20.97
C ARG A 257 -6.74 -6.46 -22.02
N ASN A 258 -7.35 -5.33 -22.39
CA ASN A 258 -8.47 -5.30 -23.33
C ASN A 258 -8.10 -4.55 -24.61
N ASP A 259 -8.34 -5.15 -25.76
CA ASP A 259 -8.02 -4.55 -27.06
C ASP A 259 -9.08 -3.58 -27.60
N SER A 260 -10.22 -3.46 -26.92
CA SER A 260 -11.33 -2.60 -27.33
C SER A 260 -11.80 -1.66 -26.21
N PRO A 261 -12.26 -0.43 -26.54
CA PRO A 261 -12.85 0.48 -25.55
C PRO A 261 -14.05 -0.13 -24.80
N LEU A 262 -14.82 -0.99 -25.48
CA LEU A 262 -15.92 -1.72 -24.86
C LEU A 262 -15.42 -2.70 -23.79
N GLY A 263 -14.34 -3.43 -24.07
CA GLY A 263 -13.71 -4.34 -23.08
C GLY A 263 -13.22 -3.58 -21.84
N VAL A 264 -12.62 -2.40 -22.02
CA VAL A 264 -12.23 -1.52 -20.92
C VAL A 264 -13.44 -1.06 -20.11
N LEU A 265 -14.51 -0.63 -20.78
CA LEU A 265 -15.74 -0.21 -20.09
C LEU A 265 -16.38 -1.35 -19.30
N VAL A 266 -16.38 -2.58 -19.86
CA VAL A 266 -16.86 -3.79 -19.18
C VAL A 266 -16.00 -4.07 -17.96
N ALA A 267 -14.67 -4.07 -18.08
CA ALA A 267 -13.77 -4.28 -16.93
C ALA A 267 -13.98 -3.23 -15.83
N VAL A 268 -14.13 -1.95 -16.20
CA VAL A 268 -14.46 -0.88 -15.24
C VAL A 268 -15.82 -1.13 -14.58
N ALA A 269 -16.84 -1.54 -15.34
CA ALA A 269 -18.17 -1.85 -14.82
C ALA A 269 -18.15 -3.06 -13.86
N GLU A 270 -17.36 -4.10 -14.14
CA GLU A 270 -17.16 -5.24 -13.27
C GLU A 270 -16.55 -4.82 -11.92
N VAL A 271 -15.53 -3.96 -11.95
CA VAL A 271 -14.88 -3.43 -10.74
C VAL A 271 -15.83 -2.56 -9.92
N VAL A 272 -16.59 -1.68 -10.58
CA VAL A 272 -17.60 -0.85 -9.93
C VAL A 272 -18.68 -1.72 -9.30
N THR A 273 -19.15 -2.74 -10.02
CA THR A 273 -20.14 -3.70 -9.52
C THR A 273 -19.61 -4.47 -8.32
N PHE A 274 -18.39 -4.99 -8.40
CA PHE A 274 -17.73 -5.67 -7.29
C PHE A 274 -17.59 -4.76 -6.06
N THR A 275 -17.16 -3.52 -6.25
CA THR A 275 -17.06 -2.52 -5.18
C THR A 275 -18.42 -2.21 -4.55
N ALA A 276 -19.47 -2.08 -5.36
CA ALA A 276 -20.83 -1.88 -4.88
C ALA A 276 -21.33 -3.08 -4.06
N VAL A 277 -21.09 -4.31 -4.51
CA VAL A 277 -21.41 -5.54 -3.77
C VAL A 277 -20.68 -5.57 -2.43
N LEU A 278 -19.37 -5.27 -2.42
CA LEU A 278 -18.61 -5.20 -1.18
C LEU A 278 -19.20 -4.17 -0.21
N TRP A 279 -19.56 -2.99 -0.71
CA TRP A 279 -20.04 -1.88 0.11
C TRP A 279 -21.46 -2.08 0.65
N PHE A 280 -22.40 -2.51 -0.19
CA PHE A 280 -23.82 -2.59 0.16
C PHE A 280 -24.25 -3.95 0.71
N VAL A 281 -23.56 -5.03 0.37
CA VAL A 281 -23.94 -6.39 0.78
C VAL A 281 -22.94 -6.95 1.79
N VAL A 282 -21.64 -6.96 1.44
CA VAL A 282 -20.63 -7.63 2.27
C VAL A 282 -20.35 -6.83 3.54
N ARG A 283 -20.24 -5.50 3.46
CA ARG A 283 -20.00 -4.65 4.63
C ARG A 283 -21.02 -4.83 5.75
N PRO A 284 -22.34 -4.71 5.54
CA PRO A 284 -23.30 -4.90 6.62
C PRO A 284 -23.32 -6.34 7.13
N ALA A 285 -23.11 -7.33 6.26
CA ALA A 285 -22.98 -8.73 6.67
C ALA A 285 -21.76 -8.93 7.58
N LEU A 286 -20.60 -8.40 7.20
CA LEU A 286 -19.36 -8.46 7.97
C LEU A 286 -19.52 -7.75 9.32
N ALA A 287 -20.15 -6.57 9.34
CA ALA A 287 -20.44 -5.83 10.57
C ALA A 287 -21.42 -6.58 11.50
N HIS A 288 -22.35 -7.37 10.94
CA HIS A 288 -23.23 -8.21 11.73
C HIS A 288 -22.47 -9.40 12.33
N VAL A 289 -21.72 -10.15 11.50
CA VAL A 289 -20.94 -11.31 11.93
C VAL A 289 -19.92 -10.94 13.00
N LEU A 290 -19.15 -9.86 12.80
CA LEU A 290 -18.16 -9.38 13.78
C LEU A 290 -18.79 -9.05 15.12
N ARG A 291 -19.91 -8.30 15.15
CA ARG A 291 -20.60 -7.97 16.41
C ARG A 291 -21.03 -9.22 17.18
N VAL A 292 -21.50 -10.25 16.47
CA VAL A 292 -21.91 -11.50 17.13
C VAL A 292 -20.71 -12.26 17.66
N LEU A 293 -19.63 -12.37 16.89
CA LEU A 293 -18.40 -13.04 17.34
C LEU A 293 -17.75 -12.32 18.54
N GLU A 294 -17.69 -10.99 18.53
CA GLU A 294 -17.17 -10.17 19.63
C GLU A 294 -18.00 -10.32 20.91
N SER A 295 -19.32 -10.41 20.79
CA SER A 295 -20.22 -10.58 21.94
C SER A 295 -20.05 -11.91 22.67
N ARG A 296 -19.40 -12.90 22.04
CA ARG A 296 -19.33 -14.29 22.52
C ARG A 296 -18.05 -14.62 23.29
N ARG A 297 -17.24 -13.64 23.71
CA ARG A 297 -15.83 -13.87 24.13
C ARG A 297 -15.07 -14.72 23.12
N GLY A 298 -15.44 -14.65 21.83
CA GLY A 298 -14.71 -15.33 20.77
C GLY A 298 -13.28 -14.83 20.78
N GLY A 299 -12.31 -15.74 20.79
CA GLY A 299 -10.90 -15.37 20.75
C GLY A 299 -10.57 -14.54 19.50
N VAL A 300 -9.45 -13.83 19.54
CA VAL A 300 -8.95 -13.01 18.41
C VAL A 300 -8.68 -13.88 17.16
N LEU A 301 -8.42 -15.18 17.34
CA LEU A 301 -8.07 -16.14 16.29
C LEU A 301 -9.17 -16.34 15.22
N PRO A 302 -10.42 -16.76 15.53
CA PRO A 302 -11.49 -16.88 14.54
C PRO A 302 -11.77 -15.61 13.73
N ILE A 303 -11.70 -14.44 14.38
CA ILE A 303 -11.95 -13.15 13.70
C ILE A 303 -10.76 -12.81 12.79
N GLY A 304 -9.53 -13.04 13.24
CA GLY A 304 -8.35 -12.88 12.39
C GLY A 304 -8.37 -13.78 11.16
N MET A 305 -8.76 -15.06 11.32
CA MET A 305 -8.92 -15.99 10.19
C MET A 305 -9.99 -15.50 9.20
N LEU A 306 -11.10 -14.96 9.69
CA LEU A 306 -12.15 -14.38 8.83
C LEU A 306 -11.64 -13.18 8.04
N ILE A 307 -10.93 -12.26 8.71
CA ILE A 307 -10.38 -11.07 8.05
C ILE A 307 -9.34 -11.48 7.01
N THR A 308 -8.40 -12.37 7.37
CA THR A 308 -7.42 -12.92 6.43
C THR A 308 -8.08 -13.58 5.23
N PHE A 309 -9.06 -14.44 5.46
CA PHE A 309 -9.83 -15.07 4.39
C PHE A 309 -10.47 -14.01 3.47
N PHE A 310 -11.14 -13.02 4.04
CA PHE A 310 -11.81 -11.96 3.30
C PHE A 310 -10.82 -11.16 2.42
N VAL A 311 -9.68 -10.76 2.97
CA VAL A 311 -8.61 -10.06 2.24
C VAL A 311 -8.12 -10.88 1.05
N LEU A 312 -7.81 -12.16 1.28
CA LEU A 312 -7.31 -13.06 0.23
C LEU A 312 -8.34 -13.30 -0.87
N ILE A 313 -9.62 -13.47 -0.51
CA ILE A 313 -10.68 -13.62 -1.50
C ILE A 313 -10.85 -12.35 -2.33
N CYS A 314 -10.90 -11.16 -1.72
CA CYS A 314 -10.97 -9.93 -2.50
C CYS A 314 -9.78 -9.78 -3.45
N ALA A 315 -8.58 -10.14 -2.99
CA ALA A 315 -7.38 -10.14 -3.81
C ALA A 315 -7.49 -11.10 -5.01
N VAL A 316 -7.92 -12.35 -4.78
CA VAL A 316 -8.12 -13.33 -5.87
C VAL A 316 -9.21 -12.86 -6.84
N THR A 317 -10.36 -12.40 -6.34
CA THR A 317 -11.47 -11.93 -7.18
C THR A 317 -11.04 -10.80 -8.11
N THR A 318 -10.37 -9.77 -7.59
CA THR A 318 -9.91 -8.65 -8.43
C THR A 318 -8.82 -9.04 -9.42
N ASN A 319 -8.00 -10.05 -9.11
CA ASN A 319 -7.04 -10.59 -10.07
C ASN A 319 -7.73 -11.33 -11.23
N VAL A 320 -8.79 -12.10 -10.94
CA VAL A 320 -9.60 -12.78 -11.97
C VAL A 320 -10.36 -11.76 -12.83
N LEU A 321 -10.90 -10.69 -12.23
CA LEU A 321 -11.55 -9.59 -12.95
C LEU A 321 -10.58 -8.75 -13.82
N GLY A 322 -9.32 -9.16 -13.97
CA GLY A 322 -8.37 -8.49 -14.84
C GLY A 322 -7.86 -7.14 -14.30
N VAL A 323 -7.95 -6.88 -13.00
CA VAL A 323 -7.30 -5.72 -12.38
C VAL A 323 -5.95 -6.16 -11.82
N HIS A 324 -5.80 -6.20 -10.50
CA HIS A 324 -4.65 -6.76 -9.84
C HIS A 324 -5.03 -7.08 -8.39
N ALA A 325 -4.44 -8.14 -7.84
CA ALA A 325 -4.79 -8.66 -6.51
C ALA A 325 -4.68 -7.59 -5.39
N ILE A 326 -3.73 -6.67 -5.55
CA ILE A 326 -3.46 -5.60 -4.60
C ILE A 326 -4.66 -4.65 -4.46
N PHE A 327 -5.39 -4.39 -5.54
CA PHE A 327 -6.58 -3.54 -5.54
C PHE A 327 -7.71 -4.14 -4.71
N GLY A 328 -7.92 -5.46 -4.80
CA GLY A 328 -8.91 -6.17 -3.99
C GLY A 328 -8.59 -6.12 -2.50
N ALA A 329 -7.31 -6.26 -2.13
CA ALA A 329 -6.89 -6.14 -0.75
C ALA A 329 -7.15 -4.73 -0.19
N PHE A 330 -6.87 -3.70 -0.99
CA PHE A 330 -7.20 -2.31 -0.65
C PHE A 330 -8.71 -2.12 -0.43
N LEU A 331 -9.57 -2.59 -1.34
CA LEU A 331 -11.03 -2.52 -1.19
C LEU A 331 -11.52 -3.27 0.05
N ALA A 332 -10.93 -4.43 0.37
CA ALA A 332 -11.24 -5.17 1.60
C ALA A 332 -11.00 -4.30 2.84
N GLY A 333 -9.89 -3.54 2.87
CA GLY A 333 -9.58 -2.58 3.93
C GLY A 333 -10.60 -1.44 4.01
N VAL A 334 -10.93 -0.83 2.87
CA VAL A 334 -11.89 0.31 2.78
C VAL A 334 -13.28 -0.08 3.30
N VAL A 335 -13.70 -1.31 3.03
CA VAL A 335 -15.04 -1.83 3.36
C VAL A 335 -15.12 -2.34 4.81
N MET A 336 -13.98 -2.67 5.42
CA MET A 336 -13.92 -3.26 6.75
C MET A 336 -14.59 -2.38 7.84
N PRO A 337 -15.44 -2.95 8.72
CA PRO A 337 -16.05 -2.21 9.83
C PRO A 337 -15.04 -1.75 10.90
N ARG A 338 -14.56 -0.50 10.79
CA ARG A 338 -13.53 0.11 11.66
C ARG A 338 -13.90 0.23 13.15
N SER A 339 -15.19 0.20 13.49
CA SER A 339 -15.64 0.35 14.88
C SER A 339 -15.33 -0.87 15.75
N SER A 340 -15.14 -2.05 15.16
CA SER A 340 -14.77 -3.28 15.86
C SER A 340 -13.38 -3.15 16.51
N ARG A 341 -13.29 -3.48 17.81
CA ARG A 341 -12.02 -3.50 18.53
C ARG A 341 -11.11 -4.61 17.97
N THR A 342 -11.69 -5.77 17.65
CA THR A 342 -10.92 -6.91 17.17
C THR A 342 -10.32 -6.67 15.79
N VAL A 343 -11.01 -5.91 14.92
CA VAL A 343 -10.44 -5.47 13.63
C VAL A 343 -9.19 -4.60 13.86
N ARG A 344 -9.23 -3.67 14.81
CA ARG A 344 -8.07 -2.83 15.15
C ARG A 344 -6.94 -3.67 15.74
N ASP A 345 -7.26 -4.58 16.66
CA ASP A 345 -6.26 -5.48 17.26
C ASP A 345 -5.61 -6.40 16.20
N PHE A 346 -6.40 -6.91 15.24
CA PHE A 346 -5.88 -7.68 14.11
C PHE A 346 -5.00 -6.83 13.20
N ALA A 347 -5.43 -5.61 12.89
CA ALA A 347 -4.68 -4.68 12.06
C ALA A 347 -3.32 -4.37 12.69
N HIS A 348 -3.26 -4.01 13.97
CA HIS A 348 -1.99 -3.76 14.69
C HIS A 348 -1.03 -4.97 14.65
N ARG A 349 -1.54 -6.19 14.87
CA ARG A 349 -0.69 -7.40 14.80
C ARG A 349 -0.20 -7.70 13.38
N THR A 350 -1.07 -7.49 12.40
CA THR A 350 -0.77 -7.73 10.98
C THR A 350 0.18 -6.68 10.44
N GLU A 351 0.08 -5.45 10.95
CA GLU A 351 0.95 -4.33 10.61
C GLU A 351 2.40 -4.61 10.99
N GLY A 352 2.67 -5.04 12.23
CA GLY A 352 4.01 -5.45 12.64
C GLY A 352 4.56 -6.56 11.74
N LEU A 353 3.76 -7.59 11.42
CA LEU A 353 4.18 -8.67 10.51
C LEU A 353 4.46 -8.17 9.09
N ALA A 354 3.59 -7.32 8.55
CA ALA A 354 3.72 -6.78 7.21
C ALA A 354 4.96 -5.88 7.11
N LEU A 355 5.16 -4.97 8.05
CA LEU A 355 6.24 -4.00 8.03
C LEU A 355 7.61 -4.61 8.40
N TRP A 356 7.67 -5.48 9.40
CA TRP A 356 8.95 -5.99 9.91
C TRP A 356 9.50 -7.17 9.11
N LEU A 357 8.62 -7.94 8.44
CA LEU A 357 9.01 -9.16 7.75
C LEU A 357 8.67 -9.12 6.26
N LEU A 358 7.40 -8.96 5.89
CA LEU A 358 6.97 -9.18 4.51
C LEU A 358 7.38 -8.05 3.55
N LEU A 359 7.34 -6.80 4.02
CA LEU A 359 7.68 -5.65 3.20
C LEU A 359 9.18 -5.54 2.87
N PRO A 360 10.12 -5.90 3.78
CA PRO A 360 11.52 -6.11 3.41
C PRO A 360 11.71 -7.06 2.23
N PHE A 361 10.96 -8.17 2.14
CA PHE A 361 11.01 -9.05 0.96
C PHE A 361 10.55 -8.33 -0.31
N PHE A 362 9.55 -7.46 -0.23
CA PHE A 362 9.11 -6.66 -1.38
C PHE A 362 10.19 -5.68 -1.84
N PHE A 363 10.82 -4.94 -0.93
CA PHE A 363 11.92 -4.04 -1.31
C PHE A 363 13.11 -4.80 -1.90
N ALA A 364 13.46 -5.96 -1.33
CA ALA A 364 14.48 -6.85 -1.89
C ALA A 364 14.10 -7.34 -3.30
N ALA A 365 12.85 -7.76 -3.52
CA ALA A 365 12.37 -8.18 -4.83
C ALA A 365 12.46 -7.05 -5.88
N VAL A 366 12.08 -5.82 -5.50
CA VAL A 366 12.23 -4.63 -6.36
C VAL A 366 13.71 -4.38 -6.67
N GLY A 367 14.59 -4.45 -5.66
CA GLY A 367 16.02 -4.25 -5.85
C GLY A 367 16.69 -5.31 -6.73
N LEU A 368 16.31 -6.58 -6.58
CA LEU A 368 16.78 -7.68 -7.42
C LEU A 368 16.37 -7.53 -8.90
N GLN A 369 15.23 -6.88 -9.16
CA GLN A 369 14.76 -6.56 -10.52
C GLN A 369 15.38 -5.26 -11.06
N THR A 370 15.94 -4.41 -10.21
CA THR A 370 16.47 -3.10 -10.58
C THR A 370 17.91 -3.17 -11.07
N ARG A 371 18.14 -2.77 -12.33
CA ARG A 371 19.47 -2.66 -12.94
C ARG A 371 19.95 -1.21 -12.94
N LEU A 372 20.58 -0.76 -11.86
CA LEU A 372 21.04 0.63 -11.70
C LEU A 372 22.09 1.02 -12.74
N GLN A 373 22.87 0.07 -13.25
CA GLN A 373 23.84 0.32 -14.33
C GLN A 373 23.17 0.90 -15.59
N SER A 374 21.91 0.55 -15.85
CA SER A 374 21.17 1.08 -16.99
C SER A 374 20.87 2.57 -16.87
N VAL A 375 20.83 3.10 -15.64
CA VAL A 375 20.53 4.51 -15.34
C VAL A 375 21.75 5.41 -15.49
N PHE A 376 22.96 4.87 -15.34
CA PHE A 376 24.21 5.65 -15.42
C PHE A 376 24.69 5.97 -16.84
N SER A 377 23.97 5.53 -17.88
CA SER A 377 24.24 5.98 -19.25
C SER A 377 23.85 7.45 -19.44
N LEU A 378 24.56 8.20 -20.30
CA LEU A 378 24.30 9.63 -20.49
C LEU A 378 22.86 9.92 -20.94
N SER A 379 22.30 9.07 -21.81
CA SER A 379 20.91 9.16 -22.24
C SER A 379 19.93 8.91 -21.08
N ALA A 380 20.14 7.86 -20.29
CA ALA A 380 19.27 7.54 -19.16
C ALA A 380 19.37 8.58 -18.04
N LEU A 381 20.53 9.20 -17.82
CA LEU A 381 20.68 10.34 -16.91
C LEU A 381 19.89 11.56 -17.39
N GLY A 382 19.89 11.84 -18.69
CA GLY A 382 19.07 12.89 -19.29
C GLY A 382 17.57 12.65 -19.08
N VAL A 383 17.14 11.40 -19.25
CA VAL A 383 15.74 10.99 -18.97
C VAL A 383 15.42 11.08 -17.49
N LEU A 384 16.29 10.60 -16.61
CA LEU A 384 16.12 10.71 -15.16
C LEU A 384 16.01 12.19 -14.73
N ALA A 385 16.87 13.07 -15.25
CA ALA A 385 16.83 14.49 -14.95
C ALA A 385 15.52 15.14 -15.43
N LEU A 386 15.05 14.80 -16.64
CA LEU A 386 13.77 15.27 -17.17
C LEU A 386 12.60 14.79 -16.30
N VAL A 387 12.55 13.49 -15.99
CA VAL A 387 11.50 12.90 -15.17
C VAL A 387 11.51 13.50 -13.77
N LEU A 388 12.68 13.67 -13.14
CA LEU A 388 12.82 14.32 -11.83
C LEU A 388 12.34 15.77 -11.86
N LEU A 389 12.78 16.55 -12.85
CA LEU A 389 12.37 17.93 -13.00
C LEU A 389 10.86 18.05 -13.11
N VAL A 390 10.25 17.24 -13.98
CA VAL A 390 8.80 17.23 -14.19
C VAL A 390 8.04 16.71 -12.97
N ALA A 391 8.51 15.64 -12.33
CA ALA A 391 7.93 15.10 -11.12
C ALA A 391 7.90 16.14 -10.00
N VAL A 392 9.06 16.75 -9.70
CA VAL A 392 9.21 17.71 -8.61
C VAL A 392 8.47 19.01 -8.92
N ALA A 393 8.65 19.58 -10.11
CA ALA A 393 7.99 20.83 -10.50
C ALA A 393 6.46 20.66 -10.59
N GLY A 394 6.00 19.55 -11.17
CA GLY A 394 4.59 19.23 -11.29
C GLY A 394 3.94 19.01 -9.94
N LYS A 395 4.58 18.24 -9.05
CA LYS A 395 4.05 17.98 -7.70
C LYS A 395 4.06 19.21 -6.81
N ILE A 396 5.22 19.82 -6.63
CA ILE A 396 5.35 20.98 -5.74
C ILE A 396 4.58 22.16 -6.30
N GLY A 397 4.75 22.47 -7.60
CA GLY A 397 4.09 23.60 -8.25
C GLY A 397 2.58 23.43 -8.36
N GLY A 398 2.11 22.26 -8.80
CA GLY A 398 0.68 21.97 -8.92
C GLY A 398 -0.03 22.01 -7.57
N THR A 399 0.58 21.42 -6.55
CA THR A 399 0.05 21.44 -5.18
C THR A 399 0.09 22.85 -4.58
N PHE A 400 1.18 23.60 -4.79
CA PHE A 400 1.30 24.98 -4.31
C PHE A 400 0.19 25.85 -4.91
N ALA A 401 0.00 25.80 -6.23
CA ALA A 401 -1.05 26.56 -6.90
C ALA A 401 -2.44 26.19 -6.36
N ALA A 402 -2.73 24.89 -6.24
CA ALA A 402 -4.01 24.41 -5.72
C ALA A 402 -4.25 24.85 -4.26
N ALA A 403 -3.24 24.77 -3.41
CA ALA A 403 -3.32 25.19 -2.00
C ALA A 403 -3.50 26.72 -1.88
N ARG A 404 -2.82 27.52 -2.70
CA ARG A 404 -3.00 28.97 -2.74
C ARG A 404 -4.40 29.37 -3.17
N LEU A 405 -4.94 28.70 -4.19
CA LEU A 405 -6.33 28.88 -4.64
C LEU A 405 -7.35 28.45 -3.57
N ALA A 406 -7.00 27.47 -2.73
CA ALA A 406 -7.80 27.07 -1.58
C ALA A 406 -7.74 28.05 -0.40
N GLY A 407 -6.82 29.03 -0.44
CA GLY A 407 -6.67 30.10 0.56
C GLY A 407 -5.51 29.90 1.55
N GLU A 408 -4.67 28.89 1.37
CA GLU A 408 -3.51 28.65 2.25
C GLU A 408 -2.41 29.69 2.05
N GLY A 409 -1.66 30.02 3.10
CA GLY A 409 -0.50 30.91 3.00
C GLY A 409 0.63 30.32 2.13
N ASN A 410 1.58 31.17 1.71
CA ASN A 410 2.69 30.73 0.84
C ASN A 410 3.52 29.61 1.48
N ARG A 411 3.74 29.68 2.79
CA ARG A 411 4.57 28.70 3.51
C ARG A 411 3.85 27.37 3.67
N GLU A 412 2.57 27.40 4.01
CA GLU A 412 1.70 26.24 4.12
C GLU A 412 1.51 25.55 2.76
N ALA A 413 1.25 26.33 1.71
CA ALA A 413 1.12 25.82 0.35
C ALA A 413 2.42 25.15 -0.14
N LEU A 414 3.57 25.74 0.15
CA LEU A 414 4.87 25.15 -0.20
C LEU A 414 5.14 23.88 0.63
N GLY A 415 4.80 23.89 1.91
CA GLY A 415 4.86 22.72 2.78
C GLY A 415 4.01 21.56 2.26
N LEU A 416 2.77 21.84 1.84
CA LEU A 416 1.91 20.85 1.17
C LEU A 416 2.55 20.32 -0.11
N GLY A 417 3.14 21.19 -0.95
CA GLY A 417 3.84 20.76 -2.15
C GLY A 417 4.98 19.80 -1.87
N VAL A 418 5.80 20.08 -0.86
CA VAL A 418 6.88 19.17 -0.43
C VAL A 418 6.30 17.85 0.09
N MET A 419 5.25 17.89 0.92
CA MET A 419 4.58 16.67 1.40
C MET A 419 4.00 15.83 0.26
N MET A 420 3.42 16.45 -0.77
CA MET A 420 2.85 15.71 -1.91
C MET A 420 3.92 15.13 -2.83
N ASN A 421 5.15 15.64 -2.78
CA ASN A 421 6.29 15.05 -3.48
C ASN A 421 6.82 13.77 -2.78
N CYS A 422 6.30 13.44 -1.60
CA CYS A 422 6.62 12.20 -0.91
C CYS A 422 6.07 11.00 -1.69
N ARG A 423 6.98 10.23 -2.27
CA ARG A 423 6.69 8.94 -2.89
C ARG A 423 7.18 7.81 -1.98
N GLY A 424 7.06 6.57 -2.44
CA GLY A 424 7.60 5.43 -1.74
C GLY A 424 6.94 4.14 -2.15
N LEU A 425 6.55 3.34 -1.15
CA LEU A 425 6.07 1.98 -1.36
C LEU A 425 4.94 1.86 -2.40
N THR A 426 3.90 2.71 -2.31
CA THR A 426 2.76 2.65 -3.23
C THR A 426 3.18 2.83 -4.69
N GLU A 427 4.12 3.74 -4.94
CA GLU A 427 4.70 3.92 -6.27
C GLU A 427 5.52 2.71 -6.70
N LEU A 428 6.40 2.18 -5.84
CA LEU A 428 7.20 0.99 -6.18
C LEU A 428 6.30 -0.21 -6.55
N VAL A 429 5.14 -0.33 -5.90
CA VAL A 429 4.14 -1.34 -6.25
C VAL A 429 3.58 -1.07 -7.64
N VAL A 430 3.13 0.16 -7.92
CA VAL A 430 2.65 0.56 -9.25
C VAL A 430 3.70 0.23 -10.33
N LEU A 431 4.96 0.60 -10.10
CA LEU A 431 6.07 0.31 -11.01
C LEU A 431 6.27 -1.19 -11.24
N ASN A 432 6.20 -1.99 -10.18
CA ASN A 432 6.32 -3.44 -10.30
C ASN A 432 5.16 -4.06 -11.10
N VAL A 433 3.94 -3.53 -10.96
CA VAL A 433 2.78 -3.93 -11.77
C VAL A 433 3.02 -3.61 -13.24
N GLY A 434 3.48 -2.40 -13.56
CA GLY A 434 3.76 -2.00 -14.95
C GLY A 434 4.85 -2.85 -15.60
N LEU A 435 5.92 -3.14 -14.86
CA LEU A 435 6.98 -4.04 -15.33
C LEU A 435 6.45 -5.46 -15.56
N SER A 436 5.63 -5.97 -14.64
CA SER A 436 5.06 -7.32 -14.73
C SER A 436 4.06 -7.46 -15.89
N LEU A 437 3.34 -6.39 -16.22
CA LEU A 437 2.45 -6.31 -17.38
C LEU A 437 3.19 -6.01 -18.70
N GLY A 438 4.51 -5.77 -18.65
CA GLY A 438 5.31 -5.40 -19.81
C GLY A 438 5.01 -4.02 -20.37
N VAL A 439 4.31 -3.15 -19.62
CA VAL A 439 3.98 -1.78 -20.06
C VAL A 439 5.22 -0.89 -20.11
N ILE A 440 6.18 -1.16 -19.23
CA ILE A 440 7.47 -0.47 -19.17
C ILE A 440 8.60 -1.49 -19.21
N ASP A 441 9.71 -1.13 -19.85
CA ASP A 441 10.92 -1.96 -19.85
C ASP A 441 11.72 -1.81 -18.54
N SER A 442 12.72 -2.68 -18.34
CA SER A 442 13.55 -2.64 -17.14
C SER A 442 14.37 -1.34 -17.00
N ARG A 443 14.63 -0.62 -18.10
CA ARG A 443 15.41 0.63 -18.09
C ARG A 443 14.55 1.78 -17.55
N LEU A 444 13.34 1.95 -18.07
CA LEU A 444 12.40 2.94 -17.57
C LEU A 444 11.97 2.62 -16.14
N PHE A 445 11.78 1.34 -15.82
CA PHE A 445 11.55 0.90 -14.44
C PHE A 445 12.66 1.39 -13.50
N ALA A 446 13.93 1.16 -13.84
CA ALA A 446 15.06 1.60 -13.02
C ALA A 446 15.11 3.13 -12.86
N VAL A 447 14.84 3.89 -13.94
CA VAL A 447 14.75 5.35 -13.88
C VAL A 447 13.66 5.82 -12.93
N LEU A 448 12.46 5.22 -13.01
CA LEU A 448 11.33 5.59 -12.15
C LEU A 448 11.58 5.20 -10.69
N VAL A 449 12.22 4.06 -10.43
CA VAL A 449 12.64 3.64 -9.07
C VAL A 449 13.65 4.62 -8.48
N VAL A 450 14.65 5.06 -9.26
CA VAL A 450 15.62 6.06 -8.78
C VAL A 450 14.95 7.40 -8.53
N MET A 451 14.03 7.82 -9.41
CA MET A 451 13.24 9.04 -9.19
C MET A 451 12.39 8.94 -7.91
N THR A 452 11.73 7.80 -7.67
CA THR A 452 10.98 7.52 -6.43
C THR A 452 11.88 7.70 -5.21
N LEU A 453 13.06 7.09 -5.23
CA LEU A 453 13.99 7.16 -4.11
C LEU A 453 14.47 8.60 -3.84
N VAL A 454 14.89 9.31 -4.89
CA VAL A 454 15.43 10.69 -4.76
C VAL A 454 14.37 11.63 -4.19
N THR A 455 13.15 11.57 -4.69
CA THR A 455 12.03 12.42 -4.24
C THR A 455 11.58 12.08 -2.81
N THR A 456 11.56 10.80 -2.42
CA THR A 456 11.30 10.40 -1.03
C THR A 456 12.40 10.90 -0.09
N VAL A 457 13.67 10.68 -0.41
CA VAL A 457 14.82 11.15 0.39
C VAL A 457 14.81 12.68 0.53
N ALA A 458 14.42 13.40 -0.53
CA ALA A 458 14.37 14.86 -0.53
C ALA A 458 13.25 15.43 0.34
N THR A 459 12.18 14.67 0.59
CA THR A 459 11.00 15.16 1.33
C THR A 459 11.39 15.62 2.74
N ASP A 460 12.12 14.79 3.49
CA ASP A 460 12.47 15.07 4.88
C ASP A 460 13.37 16.32 5.05
N PRO A 461 14.49 16.48 4.33
CA PRO A 461 15.32 17.68 4.37
C PRO A 461 14.58 18.95 3.93
N LEU A 462 13.74 18.87 2.90
CA LEU A 462 12.97 20.02 2.41
C LEU A 462 11.97 20.51 3.47
N LEU A 463 11.32 19.60 4.20
CA LEU A 463 10.44 19.97 5.32
C LEU A 463 11.22 20.69 6.44
N ARG A 464 12.45 20.25 6.75
CA ARG A 464 13.33 20.93 7.75
C ARG A 464 13.67 22.34 7.31
N LEU A 465 14.07 22.52 6.05
CA LEU A 465 14.48 23.82 5.50
C LEU A 465 13.35 24.84 5.57
N LEU A 466 12.10 24.41 5.37
CA LEU A 466 10.92 25.27 5.48
C LEU A 466 10.56 25.65 6.93
N ARG A 467 11.23 25.04 7.92
CA ARG A 467 11.01 25.23 9.37
C ARG A 467 9.54 25.08 9.76
N LEU A 468 8.83 24.14 9.13
CA LEU A 468 7.41 23.89 9.41
C LEU A 468 7.19 23.34 10.83
N ASP A 469 8.23 22.73 11.41
CA ASP A 469 8.33 22.31 12.81
C ASP A 469 8.03 23.45 13.81
N ARG A 470 8.16 24.72 13.38
CA ARG A 470 7.86 25.93 14.20
C ARG A 470 6.44 26.48 14.03
N LEU A 471 5.66 26.01 13.06
CA LEU A 471 4.24 26.39 12.91
C LEU A 471 3.34 25.63 13.89
N SER A 472 3.90 24.62 14.58
CA SER A 472 3.27 23.68 15.50
C SER A 472 2.72 24.28 16.80
N ALA A 473 2.82 25.60 17.01
CA ALA A 473 2.44 26.25 18.27
C ALA A 473 0.99 26.79 18.32
N THR A 474 0.13 26.45 17.36
CA THR A 474 -1.31 26.78 17.45
C THR A 474 -2.13 25.49 17.63
N PRO A 475 -2.38 25.06 18.89
CA PRO A 475 -3.28 23.96 19.17
C PRO A 475 -4.72 24.41 18.85
N GLY A 476 -5.44 23.68 18.01
CA GLY A 476 -6.87 23.97 17.81
C GLY A 476 -7.54 23.39 16.56
N GLY A 477 -6.80 22.82 15.60
CA GLY A 477 -7.38 22.29 14.35
C GLY A 477 -6.81 20.95 13.88
N GLY A 478 -6.12 20.22 14.75
CA GLY A 478 -5.49 18.94 14.45
C GLY A 478 -6.46 17.74 14.41
N LEU A 479 -5.97 16.62 13.90
CA LEU A 479 -6.65 15.32 14.00
C LEU A 479 -6.90 14.97 15.48
N SER A 480 -8.10 14.48 15.80
CA SER A 480 -8.32 13.83 17.11
C SER A 480 -7.39 12.61 17.21
N PRO A 481 -6.93 12.20 18.41
CA PRO A 481 -6.08 11.01 18.57
C PRO A 481 -6.65 9.77 17.86
N ALA A 482 -7.98 9.62 17.79
CA ALA A 482 -8.65 8.52 17.09
C ALA A 482 -8.60 8.60 15.55
N GLU A 483 -8.18 9.72 14.98
CA GLU A 483 -8.10 9.99 13.53
C GLU A 483 -6.66 9.97 13.01
N VAL A 484 -5.68 9.86 13.91
CA VAL A 484 -4.26 9.65 13.57
C VAL A 484 -4.09 8.19 13.11
N PRO A 485 -3.46 7.92 11.93
CA PRO A 485 -3.16 6.56 11.47
C PRO A 485 -2.44 5.72 12.54
N ALA A 486 -2.74 4.42 12.60
CA ALA A 486 -2.15 3.52 13.60
C ALA A 486 -0.62 3.46 13.45
N GLN A 487 -0.14 3.44 12.21
CA GLN A 487 1.29 3.54 11.82
C GLN A 487 2.02 4.73 12.45
N ALA A 488 1.29 5.82 12.69
CA ALA A 488 1.84 7.05 13.24
C ALA A 488 1.71 7.15 14.77
N GLN A 489 0.79 6.41 15.38
CA GLN A 489 0.62 6.41 16.83
C GLN A 489 1.74 5.63 17.54
N GLU A 490 2.23 4.54 16.95
CA GLU A 490 3.32 3.72 17.52
C GLU A 490 4.64 4.47 17.63
N THR A 491 5.00 5.23 16.59
CA THR A 491 6.26 5.98 16.56
C THR A 491 6.27 7.12 17.59
N ALA A 492 5.09 7.68 17.91
CA ALA A 492 4.92 8.66 18.97
C ALA A 492 4.93 7.99 20.37
N ALA A 493 4.32 6.81 20.51
CA ALA A 493 4.29 6.07 21.78
C ALA A 493 5.67 5.54 22.21
N ALA A 494 6.51 5.10 21.26
CA ALA A 494 7.89 4.66 21.52
C ALA A 494 8.86 5.80 21.95
N ARG A 495 8.39 7.05 21.99
CA ARG A 495 9.16 8.23 22.40
C ARG A 495 8.72 8.84 23.73
N GLN A 496 7.65 8.33 24.37
CA GLN A 496 7.32 8.72 25.74
C GLN A 496 8.25 7.97 26.71
N PRO A 497 8.99 8.68 27.58
CA PRO A 497 9.95 8.07 28.49
C PRO A 497 9.31 7.13 29.53
#